data_AF-A0A7J7XJ65-F1
#
_entry.id   AF-A0A7J7XJ65-F1
#
_cell.length_a   1.000
_cell.length_b   1.000
_cell.length_c   1.000
_cell.angle_alpha   90.00
_cell.angle_beta   90.00
_cell.angle_gamma   90.00
#
_symmetry.space_group_name_H-M   'P 1'
#
loop_
_entity.id
_entity.type
_entity.pdbx_description
1 polymer ?
#
loop_
_entity_poly.entity_id
_entity_poly.type
_entity_poly.pdbx_seq_one_letter_code
_entity_poly.pdbx_strand_id
1 'polypeptide(L)' 'MGALRRASYEFMRRSLIFYRNEIQKMTGKDPLEQFGISEEARFQLSGLKA' A
#
# COMPACT_ATOMS: atom_id res chain seq x y z
N MET A 1 -18.36 -5.46 17.34
CA MET A 1 -16.98 -5.81 16.91
C MET A 1 -16.54 -5.20 15.56
N GLY A 2 -17.44 -4.75 14.68
CA GLY A 2 -17.06 -4.19 13.36
C GLY A 2 -16.27 -2.88 13.41
N ALA A 3 -16.61 -1.94 14.31
CA ALA A 3 -15.93 -0.64 14.40
C ALA A 3 -14.45 -0.76 14.84
N LEU A 4 -14.17 -1.59 15.85
CA LEU A 4 -12.81 -1.91 16.29
C LEU A 4 -11.97 -2.52 15.17
N ARG A 5 -12.52 -3.52 14.46
CA ARG A 5 -11.85 -4.15 13.32
C ARG A 5 -11.54 -3.14 12.21
N ARG A 6 -12.48 -2.25 11.91
CA ARG A 6 -12.32 -1.20 10.90
C ARG A 6 -11.23 -0.20 11.31
N ALA A 7 -11.21 0.22 12.58
CA ALA A 7 -10.18 1.10 13.12
C ALA A 7 -8.78 0.45 13.05
N SER A 8 -8.64 -0.81 13.45
CA SER A 8 -7.37 -1.55 13.34
C SER A 8 -6.92 -1.72 11.89
N TYR A 9 -7.85 -2.00 10.96
CA TYR A 9 -7.56 -2.10 9.54
C TYR A 9 -7.07 -0.77 8.96
N GLU A 10 -7.76 0.34 9.26
CA GLU A 10 -7.38 1.67 8.77
C GLU A 10 -6.02 2.12 9.33
N PHE A 11 -5.76 1.83 10.61
CA PHE A 11 -4.45 2.07 11.21
C PHE A 11 -3.35 1.29 10.47
N MET A 12 -3.54 -0.02 10.30
CA MET A 12 -2.60 -0.88 9.59
C MET A 12 -2.37 -0.41 8.15
N ARG A 13 -3.44 -0.07 7.43
CA ARG A 13 -3.37 0.45 6.06
C ARG A 13 -2.52 1.71 5.98
N ARG A 14 -2.75 2.68 6.87
CA ARG A 14 -1.97 3.92 6.92
C ARG A 14 -0.50 3.66 7.25
N SER A 15 -0.22 2.77 8.20
CA SER A 15 1.15 2.38 8.56
C SER A 15 1.89 1.73 7.39
N LEU A 16 1.25 0.81 6.66
CA LEU A 16 1.86 0.14 5.50
C LEU A 16 2.19 1.13 4.38
N ILE A 17 1.29 2.08 4.09
CA ILE A 17 1.54 3.14 3.11
C ILE A 17 2.71 4.02 3.54
N PHE A 18 2.76 4.39 4.82
CA PHE A 18 3.85 5.18 5.38
C PHE A 18 5.20 4.48 5.18
N TYR A 19 5.33 3.22 5.62
CA TYR A 19 6.60 2.49 5.50
C TYR A 19 7.01 2.24 4.05
N ARG A 20 6.06 1.96 3.15
CA ARG A 20 6.35 1.87 1.71
C ARG A 20 7.05 3.14 1.21
N ASN A 21 6.51 4.31 1.56
CA ASN A 21 7.07 5.59 1.14
C ASN A 21 8.46 5.85 1.74
N GLU A 22 8.65 5.51 3.02
CA GLU A 22 9.97 5.68 3.66
C GLU A 22 11.04 4.77 3.04
N ILE A 23 10.70 3.51 2.75
CA ILE A 23 11.63 2.59 2.05
C ILE A 23 11.95 3.13 0.65
N GLN A 24 10.96 3.62 -0.09
CA GLN A 24 11.19 4.20 -1.42
C GLN A 24 12.10 5.43 -1.36
N LYS A 25 11.91 6.32 -0.38
CA LYS A 25 12.79 7.48 -0.20
C LYS A 25 14.24 7.07 0.12
N MET A 26 14.43 6.07 0.98
CA MET A 26 15.77 5.61 1.38
C MET A 26 16.50 4.86 0.27
N THR A 27 15.77 4.08 -0.53
CA THR A 27 16.37 3.17 -1.54
C THR A 27 16.32 3.73 -2.97
N GLY A 28 15.50 4.76 -3.22
CA GLY A 28 15.25 5.31 -4.54
C GLY A 28 14.45 4.40 -5.48
N LYS A 29 13.97 3.24 -5.00
CA LYS A 29 13.25 2.23 -5.80
C LYS A 29 11.91 1.90 -5.18
N ASP A 30 10.93 1.52 -6.00
CA ASP A 30 9.66 1.06 -5.46
C ASP A 30 9.85 -0.28 -4.70
N PRO A 31 9.35 -0.41 -3.46
CA PRO A 31 9.59 -1.61 -2.65
C PRO A 31 9.00 -2.89 -3.23
N LEU A 32 8.03 -2.84 -4.14
CA LEU A 32 7.44 -4.02 -4.75
C LEU A 32 8.14 -4.41 -6.05
N GLU A 33 8.84 -3.48 -6.70
CA GLU A 33 9.68 -3.78 -7.89
C GLU A 33 10.81 -4.76 -7.56
N GLN A 34 11.37 -4.69 -6.34
CA GLN A 34 12.41 -5.64 -5.91
C GLN A 34 11.92 -7.10 -5.86
N PHE A 35 10.60 -7.31 -5.82
CA PHE A 35 9.95 -8.62 -5.84
C PHE A 35 9.39 -8.98 -7.23
N GLY A 36 9.73 -8.21 -8.27
CA GLY A 36 9.22 -8.42 -9.63
C GLY A 36 7.75 -8.02 -9.82
N ILE A 37 7.17 -7.26 -8.88
CA ILE A 37 5.80 -6.78 -8.97
C ILE A 37 5.82 -5.38 -9.59
N SER A 38 5.64 -5.35 -10.91
CA SER A 38 5.54 -4.11 -11.67
C SER A 38 4.27 -3.33 -11.33
N GLU A 39 4.18 -2.07 -11.76
CA GLU A 39 2.99 -1.25 -11.53
C GLU A 39 1.75 -1.80 -12.25
N GLU A 40 1.95 -2.40 -13.43
CA GLU A 40 0.91 -2.99 -14.28
C GLU A 40 0.30 -4.25 -13.64
N ALA A 41 1.10 -5.00 -12.88
CA ALA A 41 0.64 -6.18 -12.15
C ALA A 41 -0.15 -5.84 -10.87
N ARG A 42 -0.19 -4.55 -10.48
CA ARG A 42 -0.91 -4.12 -9.28
C ARG A 42 -2.40 -3.97 -9.57
N PHE A 43 -3.20 -4.24 -8.55
CA PHE A 43 -4.64 -4.02 -8.61
C PHE A 43 -4.94 -2.53 -8.81
N GLN A 44 -5.38 -2.15 -10.01
CA GLN A 44 -5.72 -0.79 -10.39
C GLN A 44 -7.09 -0.40 -9.78
N LEU A 45 -7.07 0.28 -8.63
CA LEU A 45 -8.29 0.82 -8.00
C LEU A 45 -8.94 1.96 -8.82
N SER A 46 -8.22 2.52 -9.79
CA SER A 46 -8.67 3.61 -10.67
C SER A 46 -9.81 3.22 -11.61
N GLY A 47 -10.04 1.90 -11.84
CA GLY A 47 -11.16 1.40 -12.62
C GLY A 47 -12.51 1.38 -11.87
N LEU A 48 -12.49 1.47 -10.54
CA LEU A 48 -13.68 1.59 -9.70
C LEU A 48 -14.04 3.09 -9.54
N LYS A 49 -14.57 3.69 -10.60
CA LYS A 49 -15.39 4.90 -10.43
C LYS A 49 -16.65 4.50 -9.66
N ALA A 50 -16.90 5.18 -8.55
CA ALA A 50 -18.15 5.10 -7.80
C ALA A 50 -19.34 5.57 -8.64
#